data_AF-A0A4Y9SNI7-F1
#
_entry.id   AF-A0A4Y9SNI7-F1
#
_cell.length_a   1.000
_cell.length_b   1.000
_cell.length_c   1.000
_cell.angle_alpha   90.00
_cell.angle_beta   90.00
_cell.angle_gamma   90.00
#
_symmetry.space_group_name_H-M   'P 1'
#
loop_
_entity.id
_entity.type
_entity.pdbx_description
1 polymer ?
#
loop_
_entity_poly.entity_id
_entity_poly.type
_entity_poly.pdbx_seq_one_letter_code
_entity_poly.pdbx_strand_id
1 'polypeptide(L)'
;MANENVSIVKAHLKALHRGLEETEHVDDELEILLRQLDGDIKHALERQEEQNQDANTYGLASRTQELAARFALKHPHLQLTLVELGNILNTMGI
;
A
#
# COMPACT_ATOMS: atom_id res chain seq x y z
N MET A 1 -3.06 -0.69 20.24
CA MET A 1 -2.71 -1.69 19.21
C MET A 1 -3.05 -1.20 17.80
N ALA A 2 -4.25 -0.70 17.50
CA ALA A 2 -4.58 -0.19 16.14
C ALA A 2 -3.66 0.95 15.64
N ASN A 3 -3.29 1.89 16.50
CA ASN A 3 -2.44 3.04 16.13
C ASN A 3 -1.00 2.67 15.73
N GLU A 4 -0.51 1.53 16.23
CA GLU A 4 0.84 1.03 15.91
C GLU A 4 0.87 0.47 14.49
N ASN A 5 -0.15 -0.28 14.09
CA ASN A 5 -0.30 -0.79 12.72
C ASN A 5 -0.41 0.34 11.68
N VAL A 6 -1.16 1.40 11.99
CA VAL A 6 -1.28 2.59 11.12
C VAL A 6 0.10 3.23 10.88
N SER A 7 0.90 3.35 11.92
CA SER A 7 2.25 3.92 11.84
C SER A 7 3.20 3.03 11.02
N ILE A 8 3.08 1.70 11.17
CA ILE A 8 3.84 0.73 10.37
C ILE A 8 3.48 0.84 8.89
N VAL A 9 2.18 0.91 8.55
CA VAL A 9 1.73 1.02 7.15
C VAL A 9 2.21 2.33 6.53
N LYS A 10 2.12 3.45 7.24
CA LYS A 10 2.66 4.75 6.80
C LYS A 10 4.18 4.67 6.55
N ALA A 11 4.93 3.96 7.40
CA ALA A 11 6.36 3.77 7.22
C ALA A 11 6.69 2.91 5.98
N HIS A 12 5.96 1.81 5.77
CA HIS A 12 6.13 0.97 4.58
C HIS A 12 5.77 1.70 3.28
N LEU A 13 4.70 2.51 3.27
CA LEU A 13 4.36 3.37 2.14
C LEU A 13 5.46 4.37 1.82
N LYS A 14 6.04 4.99 2.84
CA LYS A 14 7.16 5.93 2.65
C LYS A 14 8.41 5.23 2.11
N ALA A 15 8.70 4.01 2.57
CA ALA A 15 9.79 3.19 2.05
C ALA A 15 9.54 2.79 0.59
N LEU A 16 8.31 2.41 0.25
CA LEU A 16 7.89 2.10 -1.12
C LEU A 16 8.04 3.30 -2.05
N HIS A 17 7.56 4.47 -1.63
CA HIS A 17 7.67 5.71 -2.41
C HIS A 17 9.13 6.08 -2.67
N ARG A 18 9.97 5.98 -1.64
CA ARG A 18 11.40 6.22 -1.78
C ARG A 18 12.07 5.21 -2.71
N GLY A 19 11.69 3.93 -2.60
CA GLY A 19 12.15 2.88 -3.49
C GLY A 19 11.79 3.16 -4.95
N LEU A 20 10.60 3.70 -5.21
CA LEU A 20 10.17 4.14 -6.54
C LEU A 20 10.97 5.34 -7.05
N GLU A 21 11.20 6.34 -6.21
CA GLU A 21 12.06 7.50 -6.55
C GLU A 21 13.51 7.09 -6.85
N GLU A 22 14.00 6.04 -6.18
CA GLU A 22 15.32 5.45 -6.42
C GLU A 22 15.35 4.49 -7.62
N THR A 23 14.20 3.95 -8.05
CA THR A 23 14.12 3.12 -9.26
C THR A 23 13.93 4.00 -10.48
N GLU A 24 15.01 4.19 -11.24
CA GLU A 24 15.07 5.01 -12.47
C GLU A 24 14.02 4.63 -13.54
N HIS A 25 13.46 3.42 -13.48
CA HIS A 25 12.63 2.83 -14.53
C HIS A 25 11.38 2.14 -13.98
N VAL A 26 10.47 2.89 -13.35
CA VAL A 26 9.10 2.41 -13.09
C VAL A 26 8.23 2.79 -14.28
N ASP A 27 7.45 1.85 -14.81
CA ASP A 27 6.50 2.17 -15.89
C ASP A 27 5.50 3.24 -15.42
N ASP A 28 5.23 4.26 -16.24
CA ASP A 28 4.30 5.36 -15.91
C ASP A 28 2.93 4.85 -15.42
N GLU A 29 2.42 3.78 -16.04
CA GLU A 29 1.15 3.14 -15.63
C GLU A 29 1.24 2.60 -14.20
N LEU A 30 2.34 1.93 -13.86
CA LEU A 30 2.56 1.36 -12.53
C LEU A 30 2.75 2.45 -11.48
N GLU A 31 3.44 3.55 -11.83
CA GLU A 31 3.56 4.71 -10.95
C GLU A 31 2.18 5.32 -10.63
N ILE A 32 1.35 5.53 -11.66
CA ILE A 32 0.00 6.08 -11.48
C ILE A 32 -0.84 5.18 -10.58
N LEU A 33 -0.84 3.87 -10.84
CA LEU A 33 -1.59 2.91 -10.03
C LEU A 33 -1.12 2.88 -8.58
N LEU A 34 0.19 3.03 -8.35
CA LEU A 34 0.77 3.00 -7.02
C LEU A 34 0.50 4.30 -6.26
N ARG A 35 0.55 5.46 -6.91
CA ARG A 35 0.09 6.73 -6.33
C ARG A 35 -1.40 6.68 -5.95
N GLN A 36 -2.21 6.06 -6.80
CA GLN A 36 -3.64 5.89 -6.51
C GLN A 36 -3.85 4.98 -5.29
N LEU A 37 -3.13 3.86 -5.23
CA LEU A 37 -3.15 2.97 -4.08
C LEU A 37 -2.65 3.65 -2.79
N ASP A 38 -1.57 4.43 -2.85
CA ASP A 38 -1.05 5.20 -1.72
C ASP A 38 -2.10 6.19 -1.18
N GLY A 39 -2.81 6.88 -2.07
CA GLY A 39 -3.92 7.75 -1.72
C GLY A 39 -5.09 7.00 -1.08
N ASP A 40 -5.50 5.87 -1.66
CA ASP A 40 -6.58 5.03 -1.12
C ASP A 40 -6.21 4.50 0.28
N ILE A 41 -4.97 4.05 0.50
CA ILE A 41 -4.49 3.58 1.82
C ILE A 41 -4.45 4.72 2.82
N LYS A 42 -3.91 5.90 2.47
CA LYS A 42 -3.89 7.04 3.39
C LYS A 42 -5.29 7.42 3.84
N HIS A 43 -6.21 7.51 2.89
CA HIS A 43 -7.60 7.86 3.18
C HIS A 43 -8.29 6.79 4.04
N ALA A 44 -7.96 5.52 3.83
CA ALA A 44 -8.42 4.41 4.67
C ALA A 44 -7.89 4.51 6.11
N LEU A 45 -6.59 4.76 6.27
CA LEU A 45 -5.93 4.91 7.56
C LEU A 45 -6.48 6.12 8.33
N GLU A 46 -6.68 7.27 7.66
CA GLU A 46 -7.27 8.47 8.24
C GLU A 46 -8.68 8.19 8.75
N ARG A 47 -9.54 7.54 7.94
CA ARG A 47 -10.89 7.15 8.38
C ARG A 47 -10.86 6.18 9.58
N GLN A 48 -9.88 5.29 9.61
CA GLN A 48 -9.69 4.34 10.71
C GLN A 48 -9.24 5.05 12.00
N GLU A 49 -8.40 6.08 11.89
CA GLU A 49 -8.01 6.97 12.99
C GLU A 49 -9.21 7.79 13.51
N GLU A 50 -10.12 8.19 12.63
CA GLU A 50 -11.37 8.90 12.93
C GLU A 50 -12.48 8.00 13.53
N GLN A 51 -12.19 6.73 13.82
CA GLN A 51 -13.12 5.73 14.38
C GLN A 51 -14.38 5.45 13.54
N ASN A 52 -14.47 5.97 12.30
CA ASN A 52 -15.48 5.57 11.34
C ASN A 52 -15.00 4.30 10.65
N GLN A 53 -15.38 3.14 11.20
CA GLN A 53 -15.19 1.84 10.55
C GLN A 53 -16.11 1.73 9.33
N ASP A 54 -15.84 2.50 8.29
CA ASP A 54 -16.51 2.33 7.01
C ASP A 54 -16.02 1.06 6.34
N ALA A 55 -16.96 0.15 6.10
CA ALA A 55 -16.79 -1.10 5.35
C ALA A 55 -16.42 -0.89 3.87
N ASN A 56 -16.17 0.34 3.43
CA ASN A 56 -15.74 0.66 2.07
C ASN A 56 -14.25 0.42 1.82
N THR A 57 -13.53 -0.02 2.86
CA THR A 57 -12.10 -0.24 2.78
C THR A 57 -11.75 -1.65 2.28
N TYR A 58 -12.69 -2.61 2.36
CA TYR A 58 -12.57 -4.00 1.91
C TYR A 58 -12.15 -4.08 0.44
N GLY A 59 -10.86 -4.23 0.19
CA GLY A 59 -10.32 -4.39 -1.16
C GLY A 59 -8.98 -3.69 -1.38
N LEU A 60 -8.51 -2.92 -0.41
CA LEU A 60 -7.19 -2.30 -0.43
C LEU A 60 -6.09 -3.35 -0.36
N ALA A 61 -6.24 -4.36 0.50
CA ALA A 61 -5.35 -5.52 0.50
C ALA A 61 -5.30 -6.23 -0.87
N SER A 62 -6.45 -6.49 -1.50
CA SER A 62 -6.51 -7.18 -2.80
C SER A 62 -5.88 -6.35 -3.93
N ARG A 63 -6.15 -5.04 -3.97
CA ARG A 63 -5.50 -4.12 -4.94
C ARG A 63 -3.98 -4.09 -4.76
N THR A 64 -3.52 -4.06 -3.51
CA THR A 64 -2.08 -4.07 -3.19
C THR A 64 -1.42 -5.37 -3.67
N GLN A 65 -2.09 -6.52 -3.45
CA GLN A 65 -1.61 -7.82 -3.93
C GLN A 65 -1.60 -7.91 -5.46
N GLU A 66 -2.62 -7.37 -6.14
CA GLU A 66 -2.64 -7.30 -7.60
C GLU A 66 -1.48 -6.45 -8.12
N LEU A 67 -1.23 -5.29 -7.50
CA LEU A 67 -0.08 -4.46 -7.85
C LEU A 67 1.23 -5.21 -7.65
N ALA A 68 1.40 -5.87 -6.50
CA ALA A 68 2.60 -6.67 -6.23
C ALA A 68 2.87 -7.71 -7.34
N ALA A 69 1.83 -8.38 -7.84
CA ALA A 69 1.96 -9.33 -8.94
C ALA A 69 2.46 -8.66 -10.24
N ARG A 70 2.04 -7.42 -10.52
CA ARG A 70 2.53 -6.65 -11.68
C ARG A 70 3.99 -6.24 -11.52
N PHE A 71 4.41 -5.85 -10.32
CA PHE A 71 5.80 -5.49 -10.01
C PHE A 71 6.74 -6.70 -9.93
N ALA A 72 6.23 -7.94 -9.76
CA ALA A 72 7.05 -9.14 -9.60
C ALA A 72 8.00 -9.44 -10.78
N LEU A 73 7.65 -8.98 -11.99
CA LEU A 73 8.44 -9.24 -13.19
C LEU A 73 9.58 -8.24 -13.39
N LYS A 74 9.38 -6.97 -13.00
CA LYS A 74 10.32 -5.87 -13.27
C LYS A 74 11.01 -5.32 -12.01
N HIS A 75 10.35 -5.41 -10.85
CA HIS A 75 10.79 -4.82 -9.59
C HIS A 75 10.53 -5.76 -8.40
N PRO A 76 11.31 -6.84 -8.26
CA PRO A 76 11.14 -7.81 -7.17
C PRO A 76 11.29 -7.19 -5.78
N HIS A 77 12.07 -6.10 -5.65
CA HIS A 77 12.19 -5.35 -4.40
C HIS A 77 10.89 -4.65 -4.01
N LEU A 78 10.24 -3.95 -4.95
CA LEU A 78 8.97 -3.26 -4.72
C LEU A 78 7.82 -4.24 -4.51
N GLN A 79 7.84 -5.38 -5.23
CA GLN A 79 6.92 -6.49 -4.99
C GLN A 79 6.94 -6.91 -3.52
N LEU A 80 8.12 -7.15 -2.93
CA LEU A 80 8.22 -7.62 -1.55
C LEU A 80 7.55 -6.63 -0.58
N THR A 81 7.84 -5.34 -0.75
CA THR A 81 7.25 -4.27 0.07
C THR A 81 5.73 -4.19 -0.11
N LEU A 82 5.21 -4.34 -1.32
CA LEU A 82 3.77 -4.35 -1.60
C LEU A 82 3.07 -5.58 -1.00
N VAL A 83 3.68 -6.77 -1.08
CA VAL A 83 3.13 -7.99 -0.47
C VAL A 83 3.00 -7.83 1.04
N GLU A 84 4.05 -7.31 1.69
CA GLU A 84 4.02 -7.03 3.13
C GLU A 84 2.93 -6.00 3.47
N LEU A 85 2.85 -4.92 2.71
CA LEU A 85 1.82 -3.89 2.88
C LEU A 85 0.41 -4.50 2.79
N GLY A 86 0.15 -5.32 1.77
CA GLY A 86 -1.13 -6.00 1.58
C GLY A 86 -1.49 -6.95 2.73
N ASN A 87 -0.51 -7.66 3.28
CA ASN A 87 -0.71 -8.52 4.44
C ASN A 87 -1.07 -7.71 5.70
N ILE A 88 -0.42 -6.57 5.92
CA ILE A 88 -0.70 -5.70 7.07
C ILE A 88 -2.09 -5.06 6.92
N LEU A 89 -2.44 -4.58 5.73
CA LEU A 89 -3.78 -4.08 5.40
C LEU A 89 -4.86 -5.15 5.68
N ASN A 90 -4.65 -6.36 5.16
CA ASN A 90 -5.55 -7.49 5.40
C ASN A 90 -5.68 -7.85 6.89
N THR A 91 -4.57 -7.77 7.64
CA THR A 91 -4.57 -7.99 9.10
C THR A 91 -5.37 -6.92 9.86
N MET A 92 -5.40 -5.69 9.35
CA MET A 92 -6.22 -4.60 9.88
C MET A 92 -7.69 -4.69 9.45
N GLY A 93 -8.04 -5.59 8.52
CA GLY A 93 -9.40 -5.74 8.00
C GLY A 93 -9.78 -4.71 6.94
N ILE A 94 -8.78 -4.17 6.23
CA ILE A 94 -8.92 -3.18 5.15
C ILE A 94 -8.30 -3.67 3.84
#